data_AF-A0A0A1DHD3-F1
#
_entry.id   AF-A0A0A1DHD3-F1
#
_cell.length_a   1.000
_cell.length_b   1.000
_cell.length_c   1.000
_cell.angle_alpha   90.00
_cell.angle_beta   90.00
_cell.angle_gamma   90.00
#
_symmetry.space_group_name_H-M   'P 1'
#
loop_
_entity.id
_entity.type
_entity.pdbx_description
1 polymer ?
#
loop_
_entity_poly.entity_id
_entity_poly.type
_entity_poly.pdbx_seq_one_letter_code
_entity_poly.pdbx_strand_id
1 'polypeptide(L)'
;MADTVTQTHAVLYARMHSASSCRPTRDRPRARQSATDPFLASTSRHLSAANAVLGPAARRHLDQGGARAHDFAQQCRRLEVALAQVKAKLYGSTFVVRRPWDSIWEEVGRELTETRRMEAQLVADLGAVAAAHCDELAERLYRTERRVPTRPHPYLPHQGLSGRLARRVALRVDRFWDTAEGRMVPEPVRPVRGRDGRLVQYLLADPHVS
;
A
#
# COMPACT_ATOMS: atom_id res chain seq x y z
N MET A 1 17.99 12.99 -2.11
CA MET A 1 16.61 12.65 -1.66
C MET A 1 15.52 13.25 -2.53
N ALA A 2 15.54 14.56 -2.83
CA ALA A 2 14.51 15.21 -3.64
C ALA A 2 14.31 14.54 -5.02
N ASP A 3 15.41 14.11 -5.66
CA ASP A 3 15.37 13.40 -6.94
C ASP A 3 14.71 12.03 -6.83
N THR A 4 15.01 11.27 -5.76
CA THR A 4 14.41 9.96 -5.50
C THR A 4 12.91 10.05 -5.28
N VAL A 5 12.44 11.03 -4.49
CA VAL A 5 11.01 11.28 -4.28
C VAL A 5 10.33 11.64 -5.59
N THR A 6 10.94 12.52 -6.38
CA THR A 6 10.42 12.90 -7.70
C THR A 6 10.29 11.70 -8.64
N GLN A 7 11.31 10.84 -8.68
CA GLN A 7 11.30 9.64 -9.52
C GLN A 7 10.25 8.62 -9.07
N THR A 8 10.11 8.38 -7.76
CA THR A 8 9.07 7.49 -7.22
C THR A 8 7.69 8.00 -7.58
N HIS A 9 7.41 9.29 -7.38
CA HIS A 9 6.13 9.89 -7.76
C HIS A 9 5.87 9.79 -9.26
N ALA A 10 6.86 10.02 -10.12
CA ALA A 10 6.70 9.84 -11.56
C ALA A 10 6.24 8.43 -11.94
N VAL A 11 6.82 7.39 -11.31
CA VAL A 11 6.40 6.00 -11.48
C VAL A 11 4.96 5.78 -10.98
N LEU A 12 4.60 6.35 -9.83
CA LEU A 12 3.24 6.25 -9.29
C LEU A 12 2.21 6.92 -10.20
N TYR A 13 2.50 8.12 -10.73
CA TYR A 13 1.62 8.80 -11.70
C TYR A 13 1.48 8.02 -13.00
N ALA A 14 2.57 7.45 -13.54
CA ALA A 14 2.50 6.63 -14.74
C ALA A 14 1.61 5.39 -14.51
N ARG A 15 1.73 4.74 -13.36
CA ARG A 15 0.88 3.60 -12.97
C ARG A 15 -0.58 4.01 -12.76
N MET A 16 -0.83 5.15 -12.12
CA MET A 16 -2.17 5.70 -11.96
C MET A 16 -2.82 5.97 -13.31
N HIS A 17 -2.10 6.60 -14.24
CA HIS A 17 -2.60 6.93 -15.57
C HIS A 17 -2.90 5.67 -16.38
N SER A 18 -2.02 4.65 -16.31
CA SER A 18 -2.27 3.35 -16.93
C SER A 18 -3.51 2.66 -16.35
N ALA A 19 -3.69 2.70 -15.02
CA ALA A 19 -4.84 2.09 -14.35
C ALA A 19 -6.16 2.81 -14.68
N SER A 20 -6.18 4.15 -14.67
CA SER A 20 -7.38 4.95 -14.90
C SER A 20 -7.84 4.94 -16.36
N SER A 21 -6.89 4.88 -17.31
CA SER A 21 -7.19 4.76 -18.74
C SER A 21 -7.59 3.33 -19.15
N CYS A 22 -7.25 2.30 -18.36
CA CYS A 22 -7.52 0.92 -18.72
C CYS A 22 -9.03 0.63 -18.86
N ARG A 23 -9.44 0.24 -20.07
CA ARG A 23 -10.79 -0.25 -20.39
C ARG A 23 -10.72 -1.77 -20.58
N PRO A 24 -11.47 -2.57 -19.80
CA PRO A 24 -11.53 -4.01 -20.01
C PRO A 24 -12.16 -4.31 -21.38
N THR A 25 -11.58 -5.26 -22.10
CA THR A 25 -12.12 -5.76 -23.37
C THR A 25 -12.71 -7.16 -23.17
N ARG A 26 -13.44 -7.66 -24.17
CA ARG A 26 -13.99 -9.03 -24.14
C ARG A 26 -12.92 -10.09 -23.93
N ASP A 27 -11.75 -9.90 -24.54
CA ASP A 27 -10.61 -10.84 -24.45
C ASP A 27 -9.78 -10.67 -23.17
N ARG A 28 -9.93 -9.53 -22.49
CA ARG A 28 -9.23 -9.22 -21.24
C ARG A 28 -10.17 -8.58 -20.22
N PRO A 29 -11.17 -9.34 -19.71
CA PRO A 29 -12.13 -8.82 -18.75
C PRO A 29 -11.47 -8.35 -17.44
N ARG A 30 -10.33 -8.96 -17.08
CA ARG A 30 -9.53 -8.60 -15.90
C ARG A 30 -8.44 -7.55 -16.16
N ALA A 31 -8.32 -6.99 -17.37
CA ALA A 31 -7.27 -6.02 -17.69
C ALA A 31 -7.20 -4.85 -16.69
N ARG A 32 -8.37 -4.34 -16.27
CA ARG A 32 -8.46 -3.27 -15.29
C ARG A 32 -7.90 -3.68 -13.92
N GLN A 33 -8.18 -4.90 -13.47
CA GLN A 33 -7.64 -5.42 -12.21
C GLN A 33 -6.12 -5.53 -12.29
N SER A 34 -5.61 -6.17 -13.35
CA SER A 34 -4.18 -6.34 -13.59
C SER A 34 -3.41 -5.02 -13.70
N ALA A 35 -4.03 -3.96 -14.22
CA ALA A 35 -3.43 -2.62 -14.27
C ALA A 35 -3.52 -1.87 -12.93
N THR A 36 -4.58 -2.10 -12.16
CA THR A 36 -4.86 -1.35 -10.92
C THR A 36 -4.13 -1.91 -9.71
N ASP A 37 -4.03 -3.24 -9.56
CA ASP A 37 -3.40 -3.86 -8.38
C ASP A 37 -1.93 -3.43 -8.18
N PRO A 38 -1.08 -3.33 -9.24
CA PRO A 38 0.29 -2.83 -9.09
C PRO A 38 0.35 -1.38 -8.63
N PHE A 39 -0.58 -0.52 -9.10
CA PHE A 39 -0.68 0.86 -8.64
C PHE A 39 -1.02 0.90 -7.15
N LEU A 40 -2.10 0.22 -6.73
CA LEU A 40 -2.52 0.18 -5.32
C LEU A 40 -1.40 -0.33 -4.41
N ALA A 41 -0.76 -1.44 -4.76
CA ALA A 41 0.29 -2.04 -3.96
C ALA A 41 1.53 -1.12 -3.83
N SER A 42 1.88 -0.41 -4.90
CA SER A 42 3.07 0.45 -4.92
C SER A 42 2.84 1.75 -4.16
N THR A 43 1.67 2.36 -4.33
CA THR A 43 1.31 3.58 -3.61
C THR A 43 1.20 3.31 -2.10
N SER A 44 0.50 2.25 -1.68
CA SER A 44 0.40 1.89 -0.26
C SER A 44 1.76 1.57 0.37
N ARG A 45 2.66 0.89 -0.36
CA ARG A 45 4.03 0.66 0.08
C ARG A 45 4.77 1.97 0.32
N HIS A 46 4.75 2.85 -0.68
CA HIS A 46 5.45 4.13 -0.64
C HIS A 46 4.94 4.99 0.52
N LEU A 47 3.62 5.14 0.68
CA LEU A 47 3.01 5.88 1.80
C LEU A 47 3.48 5.37 3.16
N SER A 48 3.51 4.05 3.33
CA SER A 48 3.95 3.43 4.58
C SER A 48 5.42 3.71 4.86
N ALA A 49 6.28 3.60 3.83
CA ALA A 49 7.71 3.89 3.94
C ALA A 49 7.98 5.38 4.21
N ALA A 50 7.37 6.28 3.43
CA ALA A 50 7.49 7.72 3.59
C ALA A 50 7.07 8.16 5.00
N ASN A 51 5.93 7.69 5.50
CA ASN A 51 5.46 8.04 6.84
C ASN A 51 6.37 7.48 7.95
N ALA A 52 6.95 6.28 7.75
CA ALA A 52 7.86 5.65 8.70
C ALA A 52 9.23 6.35 8.80
N VAL A 53 9.67 6.98 7.71
CA VAL A 53 10.96 7.67 7.64
C VAL A 53 10.81 9.15 7.96
N LEU A 54 9.92 9.84 7.27
CA LEU A 54 9.78 11.30 7.36
C LEU A 54 9.10 11.73 8.66
N GLY A 55 8.13 10.97 9.17
CA GLY A 55 7.42 11.32 10.40
C GLY A 55 8.35 11.46 11.61
N PRO A 56 9.18 10.45 11.94
CA PRO A 56 10.18 10.57 13.00
C PRO A 56 11.27 11.60 12.73
N ALA A 57 11.72 11.76 11.49
CA ALA A 57 12.74 12.74 11.13
C ALA A 57 12.22 14.18 11.35
N ALA A 58 11.02 14.48 10.85
CA ALA A 58 10.36 15.77 11.04
C ALA A 58 10.24 16.12 12.52
N ARG A 59 9.77 15.19 13.36
CA ARG A 59 9.61 15.39 14.82
C ARG A 59 10.91 15.73 15.55
N ARG A 60 12.04 15.27 15.05
CA ARG A 60 13.34 15.44 15.70
C ARG A 60 14.07 16.70 15.26
N HIS A 61 13.92 17.07 14.00
CA HIS A 61 14.82 18.03 13.37
C HIS A 61 14.12 19.30 12.87
N LEU A 62 12.79 19.29 12.71
CA LEU A 62 12.05 20.45 12.23
C LEU A 62 11.33 21.19 13.35
N ASP A 63 11.25 22.51 13.21
CA ASP A 63 10.36 23.34 14.01
C ASP A 63 8.91 22.93 13.80
N GLN A 64 8.15 22.82 14.89
CA GLN A 64 6.79 22.28 14.88
C GLN A 64 6.72 20.88 14.24
N GLY A 65 7.82 20.11 14.30
CA GLY A 65 7.94 18.80 13.65
C GLY A 65 6.88 17.78 14.05
N GLY A 66 6.32 17.90 15.27
CA GLY A 66 5.17 17.14 15.74
C GLY A 66 3.91 17.36 14.89
N ALA A 67 3.55 18.63 14.67
CA ALA A 67 2.41 19.03 13.85
C ALA A 67 2.63 18.65 12.38
N ARG A 68 3.81 18.98 11.82
CA ARG A 68 4.14 18.63 10.43
C ARG A 68 4.07 17.13 10.15
N ALA A 69 4.57 16.30 11.07
CA ALA A 69 4.46 14.84 10.96
C ALA A 69 3.01 14.34 11.11
N HIS A 70 2.18 15.01 11.91
CA HIS A 70 0.77 14.69 12.04
C HIS A 70 0.01 15.01 10.75
N ASP A 71 0.20 16.21 10.21
CA ASP A 71 -0.45 16.67 8.98
C ASP A 71 -0.09 15.77 7.80
N PHE A 72 1.18 15.40 7.67
CA PHE A 72 1.61 14.46 6.63
C PHE A 72 0.97 13.09 6.80
N ALA A 73 0.90 12.56 8.02
CA ALA A 73 0.23 11.29 8.28
C ALA A 73 -1.28 11.35 7.99
N GLN A 74 -1.93 12.49 8.24
CA GLN A 74 -3.33 12.72 7.87
C GLN A 74 -3.51 12.75 6.35
N GLN A 75 -2.59 13.38 5.61
CA GLN A 75 -2.63 13.39 4.16
C GLN A 75 -2.43 11.99 3.57
N CYS A 76 -1.49 11.19 4.10
CA CYS A 76 -1.36 9.79 3.71
C CYS A 76 -2.65 8.99 3.94
N ARG A 77 -3.35 9.24 5.07
CA ARG A 77 -4.64 8.61 5.38
C ARG A 77 -5.72 8.97 4.35
N ARG A 78 -5.74 10.21 3.86
CA ARG A 78 -6.70 10.63 2.81
C ARG A 78 -6.45 9.89 1.50
N LEU A 79 -5.19 9.79 1.08
CA LEU A 79 -4.85 9.00 -0.11
C LEU A 79 -5.19 7.52 0.09
N GLU A 80 -4.89 6.91 1.24
CA GLU A 80 -5.28 5.53 1.55
C GLU A 80 -6.80 5.30 1.42
N VAL A 81 -7.62 6.25 1.88
CA VAL A 81 -9.08 6.19 1.74
C VAL A 81 -9.50 6.24 0.26
N ALA A 82 -8.89 7.13 -0.54
CA ALA A 82 -9.17 7.19 -1.98
C ALA A 82 -8.77 5.89 -2.70
N LEU A 83 -7.63 5.29 -2.37
CA LEU A 83 -7.20 3.98 -2.89
C LEU A 83 -8.15 2.85 -2.50
N ALA A 84 -8.68 2.88 -1.26
CA ALA A 84 -9.68 1.91 -0.81
C ALA A 84 -10.98 2.01 -1.63
N GLN A 85 -11.38 3.20 -2.06
CA GLN A 85 -12.54 3.37 -2.94
C GLN A 85 -12.30 2.76 -4.34
N VAL A 86 -11.10 2.93 -4.91
CA VAL A 86 -10.71 2.27 -6.17
C VAL A 86 -10.84 0.75 -6.03
N LYS A 87 -10.25 0.18 -4.97
CA LYS A 87 -10.34 -1.25 -4.69
C LYS A 87 -11.81 -1.69 -4.53
N ALA A 88 -12.57 -1.00 -3.69
CA ALA A 88 -13.98 -1.31 -3.47
C ALA A 88 -14.81 -1.28 -4.76
N LYS A 89 -14.60 -0.29 -5.64
CA LYS A 89 -15.26 -0.20 -6.94
C LYS A 89 -14.82 -1.31 -7.89
N LEU A 90 -13.54 -1.67 -7.89
CA LEU A 90 -12.95 -2.71 -8.72
C LEU A 90 -13.49 -4.11 -8.39
N TYR A 91 -13.70 -4.38 -7.11
CA TYR A 91 -14.15 -5.67 -6.58
C TYR A 91 -15.67 -5.71 -6.29
N GLY A 92 -16.43 -4.71 -6.74
CA GLY A 92 -17.91 -4.75 -6.72
C GLY A 92 -18.56 -4.51 -5.36
N SER A 93 -17.89 -3.82 -4.42
CA SER A 93 -18.47 -3.46 -3.13
C SER A 93 -19.68 -2.54 -3.30
N THR A 94 -20.82 -2.94 -2.72
CA THR A 94 -22.13 -2.27 -2.81
C THR A 94 -22.11 -0.80 -2.38
N PHE A 95 -21.19 -0.42 -1.48
CA PHE A 95 -21.05 0.94 -0.94
C PHE A 95 -20.50 1.96 -1.95
N VAL A 96 -19.75 1.51 -2.97
CA VAL A 96 -19.08 2.39 -3.94
C VAL A 96 -19.70 2.26 -5.35
N VAL A 97 -20.69 1.38 -5.52
CA VAL A 97 -21.34 1.08 -6.81
C VAL A 97 -21.89 2.35 -7.49
N ARG A 98 -22.35 3.36 -6.74
CA ARG A 98 -22.98 4.56 -7.31
C ARG A 98 -21.99 5.67 -7.72
N ARG A 99 -20.73 5.67 -7.25
CA ARG A 99 -19.77 6.71 -7.66
C ARG A 99 -19.20 6.44 -9.06
N PRO A 100 -19.15 7.44 -9.96
CA PRO A 100 -18.47 7.30 -11.26
C PRO A 100 -16.99 6.97 -11.08
N TRP A 101 -16.43 6.19 -12.02
CA TRP A 101 -14.99 5.87 -12.02
C TRP A 101 -14.13 7.13 -12.09
N ASP A 102 -14.52 8.09 -12.92
CA ASP A 102 -13.75 9.32 -13.13
C ASP A 102 -13.64 10.13 -11.83
N SER A 103 -14.73 10.27 -11.08
CA SER A 103 -14.73 10.95 -9.77
C SER A 103 -13.80 10.28 -8.74
N ILE A 104 -13.72 8.94 -8.74
CA ILE A 104 -12.81 8.21 -7.84
C ILE A 104 -11.36 8.47 -8.25
N TRP A 105 -11.05 8.44 -9.56
CA TRP A 105 -9.70 8.69 -10.05
C TRP A 105 -9.26 10.15 -9.90
N GLU A 106 -10.17 11.12 -10.02
CA GLU A 106 -9.92 12.54 -9.72
C GLU A 106 -9.54 12.72 -8.24
N GLU A 107 -10.24 12.06 -7.33
CA GLU A 107 -9.92 12.10 -5.90
C GLU A 107 -8.55 11.48 -5.62
N VAL A 108 -8.24 10.32 -6.20
CA VAL A 108 -6.90 9.71 -6.09
C VAL A 108 -5.82 10.65 -6.64
N GLY A 109 -6.05 11.26 -7.80
CA GLY A 109 -5.10 12.20 -8.41
C GLY A 109 -4.85 13.43 -7.55
N ARG A 110 -5.90 14.01 -6.96
CA ARG A 110 -5.81 15.13 -6.03
C ARG A 110 -5.02 14.75 -4.78
N GLU A 111 -5.39 13.66 -4.11
CA GLU A 111 -4.74 13.27 -2.86
C GLU A 111 -3.27 12.85 -3.08
N LEU A 112 -2.96 12.20 -4.21
CA LEU A 112 -1.58 11.86 -4.59
C LEU A 112 -0.73 13.11 -4.82
N THR A 113 -1.30 14.13 -5.46
CA THR A 113 -0.63 15.41 -5.71
C THR A 113 -0.34 16.16 -4.42
N GLU A 114 -1.30 16.21 -3.50
CA GLU A 114 -1.07 16.82 -2.19
C GLU A 114 -0.07 16.03 -1.35
N THR A 115 -0.09 14.69 -1.39
CA THR A 115 0.95 13.87 -0.75
C THR A 115 2.33 14.20 -1.30
N ARG A 116 2.50 14.27 -2.62
CA ARG A 116 3.78 14.64 -3.25
C ARG A 116 4.27 16.00 -2.77
N ARG A 117 3.37 16.99 -2.76
CA ARG A 117 3.70 18.37 -2.34
C ARG A 117 4.19 18.39 -0.89
N MET A 118 3.46 17.75 0.03
CA MET A 118 3.83 17.71 1.45
C MET A 118 5.10 16.90 1.69
N GLU A 119 5.30 15.80 0.98
CA GLU A 119 6.52 15.00 1.05
C GLU A 119 7.74 15.79 0.57
N ALA A 120 7.63 16.45 -0.59
CA ALA A 120 8.70 17.27 -1.13
C ALA A 120 9.08 18.41 -0.18
N GLN A 121 8.08 19.06 0.44
CA GLN A 121 8.31 20.10 1.44
C GLN A 121 9.07 19.55 2.65
N LEU A 122 8.63 18.42 3.22
CA LEU A 122 9.31 17.80 4.35
C LEU A 122 10.75 17.42 4.03
N VAL A 123 11.00 16.88 2.83
CA VAL A 123 12.34 16.49 2.40
C VAL A 123 13.24 17.70 2.18
N ALA A 124 12.71 18.78 1.58
CA ALA A 124 13.46 20.02 1.41
C ALA A 124 13.81 20.66 2.76
N ASP A 125 12.84 20.77 3.66
CA ASP A 125 13.04 21.34 5.00
C ASP A 125 14.04 20.50 5.81
N LEU A 126 13.93 19.18 5.78
CA LEU A 126 14.88 18.27 6.43
C LEU A 126 16.27 18.39 5.81
N GLY A 127 16.36 18.63 4.50
CA GLY A 127 17.63 18.86 3.82
C GLY A 127 18.34 20.14 4.25
N ALA A 128 17.58 21.20 4.49
CA ALA A 128 18.12 22.48 4.94
C ALA A 128 18.69 22.41 6.37
N VAL A 129 18.08 21.61 7.25
CA VAL A 129 18.48 21.54 8.68
C VAL A 129 19.37 20.34 9.01
N ALA A 130 19.41 19.31 8.16
CA ALA A 130 20.09 18.05 8.43
C ALA A 130 20.82 17.50 7.19
N ALA A 131 21.54 18.37 6.49
CA ALA A 131 22.27 18.05 5.25
C ALA A 131 23.17 16.79 5.37
N ALA A 132 23.84 16.60 6.52
CA ALA A 132 24.69 15.44 6.77
C ALA A 132 23.92 14.10 6.91
N HIS A 133 22.60 14.13 7.08
CA HIS A 133 21.74 12.94 7.28
C HIS A 133 20.81 12.65 6.10
N CYS A 134 20.87 13.46 5.04
CA CYS A 134 20.00 13.31 3.87
C CYS A 134 20.24 11.99 3.13
N ASP A 135 21.49 11.60 2.94
CA ASP A 135 21.82 10.36 2.23
C ASP A 135 21.42 9.13 3.04
N GLU A 136 21.57 9.18 4.36
CA GLU A 136 21.09 8.13 5.26
C GLU A 136 19.55 8.02 5.25
N LEU A 137 18.84 9.15 5.20
CA LEU A 137 17.38 9.16 5.08
C LEU A 137 16.93 8.63 3.71
N ALA A 138 17.64 8.97 2.63
CA ALA A 138 17.40 8.44 1.27
C ALA A 138 17.52 6.92 1.27
N GLU A 139 18.62 6.43 1.83
CA GLU A 139 18.92 5.01 1.86
C GLU A 139 17.96 4.25 2.78
N ARG A 140 17.56 4.85 3.90
CA ARG A 140 16.53 4.28 4.78
C ARG A 140 15.17 4.22 4.11
N LEU A 141 14.77 5.24 3.35
CA LEU A 141 13.51 5.22 2.59
C LEU A 141 13.54 4.10 1.56
N TYR A 142 14.59 4.06 0.74
CA TYR A 142 14.79 3.02 -0.27
C TYR A 142 14.81 1.60 0.33
N ARG A 143 15.57 1.37 1.41
CA ARG A 143 15.62 0.07 2.11
C ARG A 143 14.28 -0.30 2.72
N THR A 144 13.53 0.66 3.25
CA THR A 144 12.20 0.42 3.82
C THR A 144 11.22 0.04 2.73
N GLU A 145 11.17 0.77 1.62
CA GLU A 145 10.36 0.40 0.45
C GLU A 145 10.68 -1.02 -0.03
N ARG A 146 11.96 -1.39 -0.14
CA ARG A 146 12.37 -2.75 -0.55
C ARG A 146 11.95 -3.85 0.43
N ARG A 147 11.76 -3.55 1.71
CA ARG A 147 11.40 -4.53 2.75
C ARG A 147 9.89 -4.65 2.97
N VAL A 148 9.09 -3.73 2.44
CA VAL A 148 7.63 -3.77 2.57
C VAL A 148 7.06 -4.75 1.54
N PRO A 149 6.41 -5.86 1.97
CA PRO A 149 5.97 -6.94 1.09
C PRO A 149 5.06 -6.49 -0.07
N THR A 150 5.12 -7.22 -1.18
CA THR A 150 4.39 -6.95 -2.44
C THR A 150 3.08 -7.73 -2.59
N ARG A 151 2.68 -8.59 -1.65
CA ARG A 151 1.39 -9.32 -1.64
C ARG A 151 0.85 -9.51 -0.21
N PRO A 152 -0.48 -9.61 -0.02
CA PRO A 152 -1.10 -9.85 1.28
C PRO A 152 -0.94 -11.33 1.65
N HIS A 153 -0.51 -11.62 2.89
CA HIS A 153 -0.61 -12.99 3.41
C HIS A 153 -1.13 -13.00 4.86
N PRO A 154 -2.19 -13.76 5.16
CA PRO A 154 -2.93 -13.73 6.43
C PRO A 154 -2.28 -14.47 7.62
N TYR A 155 -1.00 -14.83 7.56
CA TYR A 155 -0.28 -15.37 8.72
C TYR A 155 1.21 -15.07 8.57
N LEU A 156 1.81 -14.49 9.61
CA LEU A 156 3.20 -14.76 10.03
C LEU A 156 3.52 -14.08 11.38
N PRO A 157 3.71 -14.87 12.45
CA PRO A 157 4.52 -14.48 13.58
C PRO A 157 5.87 -15.22 13.61
N HIS A 158 6.91 -14.50 14.06
CA HIS A 158 8.00 -14.89 14.98
C HIS A 158 9.44 -14.53 14.55
N GLN A 159 10.10 -13.83 15.49
CA GLN A 159 11.54 -13.68 15.75
C GLN A 159 12.36 -12.56 15.05
N GLY A 160 12.99 -11.72 15.89
CA GLY A 160 14.08 -10.79 15.55
C GLY A 160 13.92 -9.37 16.11
N LEU A 161 14.87 -8.90 16.93
CA LEU A 161 14.86 -7.65 17.72
C LEU A 161 14.94 -6.34 16.89
N SER A 162 13.95 -6.07 16.04
CA SER A 162 13.65 -4.75 15.45
C SER A 162 12.16 -4.40 15.51
N GLY A 163 11.49 -4.88 16.57
CA GLY A 163 10.04 -5.11 16.62
C GLY A 163 9.11 -3.92 16.90
N ARG A 164 9.59 -2.68 17.04
CA ARG A 164 8.69 -1.52 17.26
C ARG A 164 8.41 -0.70 16.00
N LEU A 165 9.39 -0.56 15.11
CA LEU A 165 9.22 0.21 13.87
C LEU A 165 8.51 -0.63 12.80
N ALA A 166 8.95 -1.88 12.60
CA ALA A 166 8.32 -2.82 11.68
C ALA A 166 6.85 -3.08 12.05
N ARG A 167 6.53 -3.16 13.34
CA ARG A 167 5.15 -3.39 13.81
C ARG A 167 4.24 -2.19 13.49
N ARG A 168 4.73 -0.95 13.55
CA ARG A 168 3.91 0.25 13.28
C ARG A 168 3.67 0.48 11.77
N VAL A 169 4.59 0.00 10.93
CA VAL A 169 4.50 -0.02 9.46
C VAL A 169 3.59 -1.16 9.00
N ALA A 170 3.81 -2.37 9.53
CA ALA A 170 2.96 -3.53 9.30
C ALA A 170 1.51 -3.22 9.71
N LEU A 171 1.26 -2.71 10.92
CA LEU A 171 -0.10 -2.38 11.39
C LEU A 171 -0.84 -1.34 10.54
N ARG A 172 -0.16 -0.49 9.77
CA ARG A 172 -0.83 0.48 8.86
C ARG A 172 -1.20 -0.14 7.53
N VAL A 173 -0.31 -0.95 6.97
CA VAL A 173 -0.58 -1.75 5.77
C VAL A 173 -1.65 -2.80 6.07
N ASP A 174 -1.53 -3.47 7.21
CA ASP A 174 -2.51 -4.43 7.75
C ASP A 174 -3.85 -3.74 7.97
N ARG A 175 -3.90 -2.58 8.64
CA ARG A 175 -5.15 -1.81 8.78
C ARG A 175 -5.73 -1.37 7.43
N PHE A 176 -4.92 -1.07 6.41
CA PHE A 176 -5.39 -0.79 5.04
C PHE A 176 -6.05 -2.03 4.43
N TRP A 177 -5.45 -3.22 4.57
CA TRP A 177 -6.03 -4.48 4.11
C TRP A 177 -7.24 -4.91 4.95
N ASP A 178 -7.17 -4.84 6.29
CA ASP A 178 -8.26 -5.12 7.24
C ASP A 178 -9.48 -4.22 7.01
N THR A 179 -9.27 -2.91 6.79
CA THR A 179 -10.37 -1.96 6.54
C THR A 179 -10.97 -2.18 5.15
N ALA A 180 -10.17 -2.65 4.18
CA ALA A 180 -10.63 -2.99 2.84
C ALA A 180 -11.26 -4.40 2.74
N GLU A 181 -10.92 -5.33 3.63
CA GLU A 181 -11.47 -6.69 3.74
C GLU A 181 -12.74 -6.74 4.60
N GLY A 182 -13.12 -5.63 5.22
CA GLY A 182 -14.23 -5.52 6.15
C GLY A 182 -15.65 -5.88 5.65
N ARG A 183 -15.87 -6.33 4.39
CA ARG A 183 -17.15 -6.95 3.95
C ARG A 183 -16.99 -7.98 2.82
N MET A 184 -16.93 -9.25 3.24
CA MET A 184 -17.38 -10.52 2.60
C MET A 184 -16.34 -11.63 2.82
N VAL A 185 -16.22 -12.08 4.07
CA VAL A 185 -15.78 -13.45 4.35
C VAL A 185 -16.95 -14.35 3.94
N PRO A 186 -16.83 -15.25 2.95
CA PRO A 186 -17.82 -16.30 2.80
C PRO A 186 -17.76 -17.13 4.09
N GLU A 187 -18.89 -17.23 4.80
CA GLU A 187 -19.05 -18.23 5.85
C GLU A 187 -18.50 -19.56 5.32
N PRO A 188 -17.62 -20.26 6.05
CA PRO A 188 -17.14 -21.55 5.62
C PRO A 188 -18.34 -22.48 5.47
N VAL A 189 -18.57 -22.96 4.25
CA VAL A 189 -19.55 -24.00 3.96
C VAL A 189 -19.24 -25.17 4.88
N ARG A 190 -20.20 -25.50 5.76
CA ARG A 190 -20.10 -26.69 6.61
C ARG A 190 -19.91 -27.90 5.69
N PRO A 191 -18.83 -28.69 5.84
CA PRO A 191 -18.70 -29.92 5.08
C PRO A 191 -19.81 -30.86 5.53
N VAL A 192 -20.74 -31.16 4.63
CA VAL A 192 -21.60 -32.34 4.75
C VAL A 192 -20.65 -33.53 4.77
N ARG A 193 -20.70 -34.31 5.84
CA ARG A 193 -19.90 -35.52 5.99
C ARG A 193 -20.31 -36.54 4.94
N GLY A 194 -19.64 -36.55 3.81
CA GLY A 194 -19.48 -37.73 2.98
C GLY A 194 -18.44 -38.62 3.66
N ARG A 195 -18.86 -39.77 4.17
CA ARG A 195 -17.93 -40.88 4.42
C ARG A 195 -17.22 -41.16 3.10
N ASP A 196 -15.88 -41.17 3.09
CA ASP A 196 -15.11 -42.19 2.37
C ASP A 196 -13.60 -42.14 2.67
N GLY A 197 -13.12 -43.31 3.12
CA GLY A 197 -11.80 -43.91 2.86
C GLY A 197 -10.49 -43.16 3.18
N ARG A 198 -9.85 -43.53 4.29
CA ARG A 198 -8.44 -43.20 4.65
C ARG A 198 -7.35 -43.72 3.68
N LEU A 199 -7.72 -44.27 2.52
CA LEU A 199 -6.77 -44.82 1.54
C LEU A 199 -6.37 -43.85 0.43
N VAL A 200 -7.12 -42.75 0.22
CA VAL A 200 -6.83 -41.76 -0.84
C VAL A 200 -5.79 -40.73 -0.40
N GLN A 201 -5.64 -40.50 0.90
CA GLN A 201 -4.68 -39.50 1.44
C GLN A 201 -3.21 -39.95 1.40
N TYR A 202 -2.92 -41.22 1.10
CA TYR A 202 -1.54 -41.71 0.96
C TYR A 202 -0.98 -41.53 -0.47
N LEU A 203 -1.80 -41.16 -1.45
CA LEU A 203 -1.42 -41.04 -2.86
C LEU A 203 -1.19 -39.60 -3.36
N LEU A 204 -1.41 -38.59 -2.52
CA LEU A 204 -1.43 -37.17 -2.93
C LEU A 204 -0.45 -36.27 -2.17
N ALA A 205 0.48 -36.83 -1.39
CA ALA A 205 1.63 -36.11 -0.84
C ALA A 205 2.88 -36.40 -1.71
N ASP A 206 3.14 -35.46 -2.62
CA ASP A 206 4.22 -35.39 -3.63
C ASP A 206 5.65 -35.54 -3.06
N PRO A 207 6.66 -35.97 -3.84
CA PRO A 207 7.70 -34.99 -4.24
C PRO A 207 8.42 -35.19 -5.61
N HIS A 208 9.04 -34.09 -6.05
CA HIS A 208 9.77 -33.82 -7.30
C HIS A 208 11.07 -34.61 -7.61
N VAL A 209 11.43 -34.60 -8.92
CA VAL A 209 12.74 -34.75 -9.62
C VAL A 209 13.49 -36.09 -9.51
N SER A 210 13.46 -36.89 -10.57
CA SER A 210 14.57 -37.20 -11.51
C SER A 210 14.08 -38.15 -12.59
#